data_AF-A0AA51RW81-F1
#
_entry.id   AF-A0AA51RW81-F1
#
_cell.length_a   1.000
_cell.length_b   1.000
_cell.length_c   1.000
_cell.angle_alpha   90.00
_cell.angle_beta   90.00
_cell.angle_gamma   90.00
#
_symmetry.space_group_name_H-M   'P 1'
#
loop_
_entity.id
_entity.type
_entity.pdbx_description
1 polymer ?
#
loop_
_entity_poly.entity_id
_entity_poly.type
_entity_poly.pdbx_seq_one_letter_code
_entity_poly.pdbx_strand_id
1 'polypeptide(L)'
;MNDLSLGCADSYPVHDVYTFSDDIERIRVCDHDFEPAIDVHEPAKDGWHGFCLMYHCNLEWCDTEFKIEDLDELIVLLETGAEKAQPSYFDRENCYSLIVFLKEAKSKNRSVSVLKE
;
A
#
# COMPACT_ATOMS: atom_id res chain seq x y z
N MET A 1 -18.36 -3.80 -22.36
CA MET A 1 -17.31 -3.24 -21.50
C MET A 1 -16.47 -4.41 -21.07
N ASN A 2 -15.22 -4.46 -21.49
CA ASN A 2 -14.31 -5.52 -21.07
C ASN A 2 -13.92 -5.23 -19.62
N ASP A 3 -14.13 -6.23 -18.78
CA ASP A 3 -13.68 -6.24 -17.40
C ASP A 3 -12.14 -6.27 -17.40
N LEU A 4 -11.53 -5.10 -17.19
CA LEU A 4 -10.07 -4.96 -17.16
C LEU A 4 -9.48 -5.47 -15.83
N SER A 5 -10.31 -5.75 -14.81
CA SER A 5 -9.85 -6.35 -13.55
C SER A 5 -9.37 -7.78 -13.72
N LEU A 6 -10.09 -8.56 -14.54
CA LEU A 6 -9.76 -9.95 -14.85
C LEU A 6 -8.61 -10.08 -15.86
N GLY A 7 -8.31 -9.02 -16.60
CA GLY A 7 -7.19 -8.99 -17.53
C GLY A 7 -5.85 -8.72 -16.84
N CYS A 8 -5.80 -7.83 -15.84
CA CYS A 8 -4.54 -7.42 -15.24
C CYS A 8 -3.88 -8.49 -14.36
N ALA A 9 -4.67 -9.27 -13.61
CA ALA A 9 -4.16 -10.37 -12.79
C ALA A 9 -3.47 -11.50 -13.60
N ASP A 10 -3.85 -11.68 -14.87
CA ASP A 10 -3.26 -12.70 -15.76
C ASP A 10 -2.27 -12.11 -16.79
N SER A 11 -2.25 -10.80 -17.02
CA SER A 11 -1.46 -10.16 -18.09
C SER A 11 -0.16 -9.50 -17.62
N TYR A 12 -0.02 -9.19 -16.32
CA TYR A 12 1.18 -8.64 -15.73
C TYR A 12 1.65 -9.52 -14.56
N PRO A 13 2.48 -10.55 -14.82
CA PRO A 13 2.89 -11.52 -13.79
C PRO A 13 3.91 -10.96 -12.78
N VAL A 14 4.17 -9.65 -12.79
CA VAL A 14 5.09 -8.99 -11.86
C VAL A 14 4.24 -8.41 -10.74
N HIS A 15 3.98 -9.25 -9.74
CA HIS A 15 3.36 -8.84 -8.49
C HIS A 15 4.47 -8.40 -7.55
N ASP A 16 4.38 -7.16 -7.10
CA ASP A 16 5.32 -6.66 -6.11
C ASP A 16 4.80 -6.95 -4.71
N VAL A 17 5.65 -7.54 -3.88
CA VAL A 17 5.31 -7.84 -2.48
C VAL A 17 5.94 -6.79 -1.60
N TYR A 18 5.12 -6.17 -0.75
CA TYR A 18 5.55 -5.17 0.20
C TYR A 18 5.57 -5.77 1.60
N THR A 19 6.73 -5.71 2.24
CA THR A 19 6.91 -6.07 3.64
C THR A 19 6.88 -4.81 4.49
N PHE A 20 5.81 -4.63 5.26
CA PHE A 20 5.72 -3.60 6.28
C PHE A 20 6.25 -4.17 7.58
N SER A 21 7.17 -3.45 8.23
CA SER A 21 7.80 -3.88 9.48
C SER A 21 7.72 -2.79 10.52
N ASP A 22 7.40 -3.18 11.76
CA ASP A 22 7.72 -2.39 12.96
C ASP A 22 8.86 -3.10 13.72
N ASP A 23 9.27 -2.57 14.88
CA ASP A 23 10.37 -3.15 15.67
C ASP A 23 10.08 -4.58 16.21
N ILE A 24 8.89 -5.15 15.99
CA ILE A 24 8.41 -6.42 16.56
C ILE A 24 7.81 -7.35 15.51
N GLU A 25 6.95 -6.82 14.66
CA GLU A 25 6.07 -7.54 13.75
C GLU A 25 6.33 -7.13 12.31
N ARG A 26 5.98 -8.03 11.40
CA ARG A 26 6.01 -7.77 9.97
C ARG A 26 4.74 -8.30 9.33
N ILE A 27 4.21 -7.58 8.36
CA ILE A 27 3.13 -8.02 7.50
C ILE A 27 3.58 -7.91 6.04
N ARG A 28 3.31 -8.96 5.26
CA ARG A 28 3.60 -9.02 3.83
C ARG A 28 2.28 -8.87 3.08
N VAL A 29 2.25 -7.96 2.11
CA VAL A 29 1.04 -7.54 1.40
C VAL A 29 1.38 -7.37 -0.08
N CYS A 30 0.56 -7.90 -0.98
CA CYS A 30 0.74 -7.69 -2.42
C CYS A 30 0.30 -6.27 -2.81
N ASP A 31 0.89 -5.67 -3.84
CA ASP A 31 0.36 -4.46 -4.50
C ASP A 31 -1.17 -4.49 -4.68
N HIS A 32 -1.71 -5.56 -5.25
CA HIS A 32 -3.16 -5.72 -5.51
C HIS A 32 -4.03 -5.71 -4.26
N ASP A 33 -3.44 -6.00 -3.09
CA ASP A 33 -4.15 -6.01 -1.82
C ASP A 33 -4.29 -4.61 -1.20
N PHE A 34 -3.66 -3.56 -1.74
CA PHE A 34 -3.79 -2.21 -1.18
C PHE A 34 -3.74 -1.08 -2.23
N GLU A 35 -3.08 -1.25 -3.37
CA GLU A 35 -2.99 -0.24 -4.43
C GLU A 35 -4.36 0.22 -4.92
N PRO A 36 -5.39 -0.66 -5.10
CA PRO A 36 -6.73 -0.20 -5.45
C PRO A 36 -7.33 0.79 -4.43
N ALA A 37 -6.91 0.73 -3.16
CA ALA A 37 -7.32 1.69 -2.13
C ALA A 37 -6.54 3.01 -2.23
N ILE A 38 -5.31 3.00 -2.75
CA ILE A 38 -4.55 4.21 -3.04
C ILE A 38 -5.11 4.89 -4.30
N ASP A 39 -5.32 4.13 -5.36
CA ASP A 39 -5.67 4.60 -6.71
C ASP A 39 -6.99 5.37 -6.80
N VAL A 40 -7.87 5.25 -5.81
CA VAL A 40 -9.11 6.05 -5.76
C VAL A 40 -8.87 7.53 -5.43
N HIS A 41 -7.68 7.86 -4.92
CA HIS A 41 -7.31 9.22 -4.55
C HIS A 41 -6.54 9.88 -5.69
N GLU A 42 -6.38 11.20 -5.64
CA GLU A 42 -5.39 11.86 -6.49
C GLU A 42 -4.08 11.98 -5.70
N PRO A 43 -2.91 11.71 -6.32
CA PRO A 43 -1.64 11.95 -5.66
C PRO A 43 -1.53 13.43 -5.28
N ALA A 44 -0.86 13.72 -4.16
CA ALA A 44 -0.48 15.10 -3.84
C ALA A 44 0.48 15.64 -4.92
N LYS A 45 0.73 16.95 -4.92
CA LYS A 45 1.60 17.59 -5.93
C LYS A 45 3.02 17.04 -5.95
N ASP A 46 3.45 16.50 -4.83
CA ASP A 46 4.73 15.90 -4.49
C ASP A 46 4.71 14.37 -4.54
N GLY A 47 3.52 13.74 -4.58
CA GLY A 47 3.33 12.30 -4.75
C GLY A 47 2.37 11.72 -3.72
N TRP A 48 2.47 10.41 -3.46
CA TRP A 48 1.69 9.75 -2.41
C TRP A 48 2.47 9.82 -1.11
N HIS A 49 2.01 10.63 -0.15
CA HIS A 49 2.61 10.70 1.17
C HIS A 49 1.98 9.59 2.03
N GLY A 50 2.81 8.70 2.59
CA GLY A 50 2.36 7.57 3.43
C GLY A 50 2.83 6.20 2.92
N PHE A 51 2.87 5.99 1.62
CA PHE A 51 3.77 5.01 1.03
C PHE A 51 4.97 5.80 0.53
N CYS A 52 6.20 5.31 0.62
CA CYS A 52 7.30 5.94 -0.11
C CYS A 52 7.18 5.76 -1.66
N LEU A 53 5.97 5.89 -2.22
CA LEU A 53 5.69 5.97 -3.65
C LEU A 53 6.00 7.37 -4.23
N MET A 54 6.53 8.31 -3.42
CA MET A 54 7.08 9.59 -3.88
C MET A 54 8.26 9.46 -4.86
N TYR A 55 8.69 8.25 -5.25
CA TYR A 55 9.93 8.08 -6.01
C TYR A 55 9.90 6.99 -7.08
N HIS A 56 8.93 7.00 -8.01
CA HIS A 56 8.93 5.99 -9.10
C HIS A 56 9.05 6.54 -10.53
N CYS A 57 9.29 7.84 -10.71
CA CYS A 57 9.56 8.36 -12.05
C CYS A 57 11.06 8.53 -12.37
N ASN A 58 11.96 8.55 -11.37
CA ASN A 58 13.32 9.08 -11.55
C ASN A 58 14.49 8.26 -10.94
N LEU A 59 14.25 7.11 -10.29
CA LEU A 59 15.31 6.24 -9.77
C LEU A 59 15.06 4.79 -10.20
N GLU A 60 16.14 4.03 -10.49
CA GLU A 60 16.04 2.58 -10.63
C GLU A 60 15.62 1.99 -9.27
N TRP A 61 14.59 1.13 -9.27
CA TRP A 61 14.07 0.55 -8.04
C TRP A 61 15.10 -0.41 -7.44
N CYS A 62 15.50 -0.15 -6.20
CA CYS A 62 16.42 -0.96 -5.42
C CYS A 62 15.68 -1.55 -4.21
N ASP A 63 16.18 -2.67 -3.68
CA ASP A 63 15.75 -3.38 -2.44
C ASP A 63 15.95 -2.52 -1.17
N THR A 64 15.50 -1.27 -1.22
CA THR A 64 15.71 -0.25 -0.20
C THR A 64 14.48 -0.20 0.67
N GLU A 65 14.71 -0.39 1.96
CA GLU A 65 13.69 -0.19 2.99
C GLU A 65 13.48 1.31 3.21
N PHE A 66 12.23 1.74 3.23
CA PHE A 66 11.84 3.12 3.46
C PHE A 66 11.04 3.26 4.74
N LYS A 67 11.27 4.34 5.49
CA LYS A 67 10.47 4.66 6.67
C LYS A 67 9.19 5.40 6.26
N ILE A 68 8.05 4.97 6.80
CA ILE A 68 6.78 5.69 6.64
C ILE A 68 6.83 6.94 7.53
N GLU A 69 6.79 8.11 6.90
CA GLU A 69 6.94 9.41 7.59
C GLU A 69 5.66 9.84 8.30
N ASP A 70 4.50 9.59 7.70
CA ASP A 70 3.18 9.92 8.24
C ASP A 70 2.26 8.69 8.21
N LEU A 71 2.17 8.01 9.36
CA LEU A 71 1.26 6.88 9.55
C LEU A 71 -0.21 7.30 9.54
N ASP A 72 -0.54 8.52 9.94
CA ASP A 72 -1.91 8.99 10.06
C ASP A 72 -2.51 9.21 8.69
N GLU A 73 -1.76 9.88 7.82
CA GLU A 73 -2.11 10.09 6.42
C GLU A 73 -2.27 8.75 5.70
N LEU A 74 -1.31 7.84 5.87
CA LEU A 74 -1.37 6.49 5.28
C LEU A 74 -2.63 5.72 5.69
N ILE A 75 -2.93 5.67 6.99
CA ILE A 75 -4.10 4.96 7.50
C ILE A 75 -5.38 5.56 6.91
N VAL A 76 -5.50 6.88 6.88
CA VAL A 76 -6.68 7.55 6.32
C VAL A 76 -6.84 7.27 4.83
N LEU A 77 -5.75 7.30 4.06
CA LEU A 77 -5.75 6.96 2.63
C LEU A 77 -6.25 5.54 2.40
N LEU A 78 -5.71 4.56 3.13
CA LEU A 78 -6.09 3.16 2.98
C LEU A 78 -7.54 2.90 3.42
N GLU A 79 -7.99 3.48 4.53
CA GLU A 79 -9.37 3.28 5.01
C GLU A 79 -10.40 3.86 4.04
N THR A 80 -10.23 5.13 3.68
CA THR A 80 -11.13 5.81 2.74
C THR A 80 -11.04 5.19 1.34
N GLY A 81 -9.87 4.65 1.01
CA GLY A 81 -9.58 3.90 -0.19
C GLY A 81 -10.35 2.59 -0.29
N ALA A 82 -10.18 1.74 0.72
CA ALA A 82 -10.79 0.42 0.79
C ALA A 82 -12.32 0.47 0.77
N GLU A 83 -12.93 1.52 1.33
CA GLU A 83 -14.37 1.74 1.28
C GLU A 83 -14.87 2.09 -0.13
N LYS A 84 -14.11 2.90 -0.88
CA LYS A 84 -14.46 3.41 -2.21
C LYS A 84 -14.04 2.50 -3.36
N ALA A 85 -13.01 1.69 -3.16
CA ALA A 85 -12.49 0.76 -4.16
C ALA A 85 -13.59 -0.24 -4.58
N GLN A 86 -13.70 -0.46 -5.89
CA GLN A 86 -14.66 -1.40 -6.45
C GLN A 86 -14.30 -2.84 -6.02
N PRO A 87 -15.23 -3.60 -5.43
CA PRO A 87 -14.94 -4.94 -4.90
C PRO A 87 -14.40 -5.95 -5.92
N SER A 88 -14.63 -5.73 -7.22
CA SER A 88 -14.12 -6.59 -8.29
C SER A 88 -12.60 -6.48 -8.50
N TYR A 89 -11.97 -5.43 -8.00
CA TYR A 89 -10.54 -5.14 -8.21
C TYR A 89 -9.68 -5.43 -6.97
N PHE A 90 -10.27 -5.90 -5.86
CA PHE A 90 -9.64 -5.78 -4.55
C PHE A 90 -10.20 -6.76 -3.51
N ASP A 91 -9.32 -7.57 -2.93
CA ASP A 91 -9.62 -8.32 -1.70
C ASP A 91 -9.43 -7.40 -0.48
N ARG A 92 -10.54 -7.08 0.19
CA ARG A 92 -10.54 -6.14 1.31
C ARG A 92 -9.80 -6.67 2.53
N GLU A 93 -9.72 -7.98 2.72
CA GLU A 93 -9.24 -8.57 3.98
C GLU A 93 -7.76 -8.29 4.23
N ASN A 94 -6.92 -8.38 3.19
CA ASN A 94 -5.49 -8.12 3.31
C ASN A 94 -5.20 -6.64 3.53
N CYS A 95 -5.91 -5.74 2.84
CA CYS A 95 -5.81 -4.30 3.10
C CYS A 95 -6.21 -3.94 4.53
N TYR A 96 -7.30 -4.50 5.05
CA TYR A 96 -7.72 -4.25 6.42
C TYR A 96 -6.72 -4.81 7.42
N SER A 97 -6.08 -5.94 7.12
CA SER A 97 -5.00 -6.48 7.94
C SER A 97 -3.80 -5.53 7.99
N LEU A 98 -3.44 -4.90 6.86
CA LEU A 98 -2.44 -3.83 6.82
C LEU A 98 -2.87 -2.62 7.66
N ILE A 99 -4.10 -2.14 7.51
CA ILE A 99 -4.64 -1.00 8.27
C ILE A 99 -4.58 -1.28 9.78
N VAL A 100 -4.96 -2.49 10.21
CA VAL A 100 -4.90 -2.92 11.62
C VAL A 100 -3.45 -2.89 12.12
N PHE A 101 -2.52 -3.47 11.37
CA PHE A 101 -1.09 -3.43 11.70
C PHE A 101 -0.57 -1.98 11.89
N LEU A 102 -0.89 -1.09 10.95
CA LEU A 102 -0.48 0.32 11.02
C LEU A 102 -1.09 1.05 12.23
N LYS A 103 -2.37 0.81 12.53
CA LYS A 103 -3.04 1.37 13.71
C LYS A 103 -2.43 0.86 15.01
N GLU A 104 -2.07 -0.41 15.07
CA GLU A 104 -1.38 -0.98 16.22
C GLU A 104 -0.01 -0.35 16.43
N ALA A 105 0.80 -0.26 15.38
CA ALA A 105 2.11 0.40 15.42
C ALA A 105 1.99 1.86 15.89
N LYS A 106 1.04 2.62 15.32
CA LYS A 106 0.71 3.99 15.73
C LYS A 106 0.32 4.07 17.21
N SER A 107 -0.61 3.24 17.67
CA SER A 107 -1.10 3.26 19.06
C SER A 107 0.02 3.01 20.09
N LYS A 108 1.05 2.27 19.67
CA LYS A 108 2.24 1.94 20.46
C LYS A 108 3.40 2.90 20.18
N ASN A 109 3.18 3.97 19.42
CA ASN A 109 4.16 4.98 19.00
C ASN A 109 5.42 4.37 18.35
N ARG A 110 5.22 3.37 17.49
CA ARG A 110 6.29 2.67 16.77
C ARG A 110 6.47 3.26 15.39
N SER A 111 7.72 3.21 14.92
CA SER A 111 8.03 3.51 13.54
C SER A 111 7.70 2.30 12.67
N VAL A 112 7.22 2.55 11.46
CA VAL A 112 7.00 1.49 10.46
C VAL A 112 7.87 1.78 9.25
N SER A 113 8.46 0.74 8.70
CA SER A 113 9.15 0.75 7.42
C SER A 113 8.43 -0.15 6.40
N VAL A 114 8.70 0.09 5.13
CA VAL A 114 8.23 -0.71 4.01
C VAL A 114 9.41 -1.08 3.12
N LEU A 115 9.49 -2.35 2.76
CA LEU A 115 10.44 -2.89 1.79
C LEU A 115 9.65 -3.55 0.66
N LYS A 116 10.03 -3.29 -0.58
CA LYS A 116 9.54 -4.02 -1.75
C LYS A 116 10.47 -5.21 -2.00
N GLU A 117 9.92 -6.42 -2.11
CA GLU A 117 10.62 -7.68 -2.37
C GLU A 117 10.49 -8.14 -3.82
#